data_AF-A0A946YGD1-F1
#
_entry.id   AF-A0A946YGD1-F1
#
_cell.length_a   1.000
_cell.length_b   1.000
_cell.length_c   1.000
_cell.angle_alpha   90.00
_cell.angle_beta   90.00
_cell.angle_gamma   90.00
#
_symmetry.space_group_name_H-M   'P 1'
#
loop_
_entity.id
_entity.type
_entity.pdbx_description
1 polymer ?
#
loop_
_entity_poly.entity_id
_entity_poly.type
_entity_poly.pdbx_seq_one_letter_code
_entity_poly.pdbx_strand_id
1 'polypeptide(L)'
;MKLNIYEIGMFDVVISLIPIIFVIGILAIWSLNSITAIYASLRMLIQLIVIGYILASIFALNDPNIVVLILVLMLLIASWITLRPLKEKNSNLFLKALIAITIGGVLTLIFTTLVVLKIDYWYQPEYVIPLAGMIFSNAMNTVSLAAERFESDLLSGSSYEDARNRA
;
A
#
# COMPACT_ATOMS: atom_id res chain seq x y z
N MET A 1 33.41 -2.21 -4.78
CA MET A 1 32.57 -2.79 -3.70
C MET A 1 31.63 -3.79 -4.37
N LYS A 2 31.95 -5.09 -4.35
CA LYS A 2 31.02 -6.12 -4.84
C LYS A 2 29.87 -6.16 -3.85
N LEU A 3 28.70 -5.64 -4.23
CA LEU A 3 27.47 -5.86 -3.49
C LEU A 3 27.24 -7.38 -3.53
N ASN A 4 27.46 -8.04 -2.40
CA ASN A 4 27.14 -9.43 -2.21
C ASN A 4 25.61 -9.47 -2.09
N ILE A 5 24.92 -9.48 -3.24
CA ILE A 5 23.47 -9.64 -3.27
C ILE A 5 23.24 -11.03 -2.72
N TYR A 6 22.69 -11.11 -1.52
CA TYR A 6 22.28 -12.37 -0.92
C TYR A 6 21.24 -12.96 -1.87
N GLU A 7 21.64 -13.94 -2.69
CA GLU A 7 20.70 -14.65 -3.54
C GLU A 7 19.73 -15.37 -2.61
N ILE A 8 18.50 -14.86 -2.57
CA ILE A 8 17.43 -15.42 -1.75
C ILE A 8 17.14 -16.81 -2.32
N GLY A 9 17.63 -17.84 -1.64
CA GLY A 9 17.38 -19.22 -2.02
C GLY A 9 15.93 -19.59 -1.73
N MET A 10 15.44 -20.64 -2.39
CA MET A 10 14.09 -21.19 -2.11
C MET A 10 13.92 -21.55 -0.63
N PHE A 11 15.01 -21.91 0.06
CA PHE A 11 15.01 -22.19 1.49
C PHE A 11 14.79 -20.94 2.35
N ASP A 12 15.38 -19.80 2.00
CA ASP A 12 15.18 -18.53 2.70
C ASP A 12 13.72 -18.06 2.59
N VAL A 13 13.10 -18.29 1.42
CA VAL A 13 11.68 -18.00 1.21
C VAL A 13 10.81 -18.87 2.13
N VAL A 14 11.11 -20.17 2.26
CA VAL A 14 10.38 -21.05 3.18
C VAL A 14 10.54 -20.62 4.63
N ILE A 15 11.75 -20.23 5.04
CA ILE A 15 12.01 -19.70 6.39
C ILE A 15 11.20 -18.42 6.66
N SER A 16 11.05 -17.54 5.65
CA SER A 16 10.26 -16.31 5.79
C SER A 16 8.78 -16.55 6.10
N LEU A 17 8.27 -17.77 5.89
CA LEU A 17 6.88 -18.15 6.20
C LEU A 17 6.68 -18.57 7.67
N ILE A 18 7.75 -18.76 8.46
CA ILE A 18 7.66 -19.16 9.88
C ILE A 18 6.74 -18.23 10.70
N PRO A 19 6.81 -16.89 10.59
CA PRO A 19 5.91 -16.00 11.31
C PRO A 19 4.43 -16.24 10.99
N ILE A 20 4.10 -16.61 9.75
CA ILE A 20 2.73 -16.91 9.33
C ILE A 20 2.25 -18.19 10.03
N ILE A 21 3.07 -19.23 10.07
CA ILE A 21 2.77 -20.49 10.77
C ILE A 21 2.55 -20.23 12.27
N PHE A 22 3.40 -19.40 12.87
CA PHE A 22 3.27 -19.01 14.28
C PHE A 22 1.96 -18.28 14.57
N VAL A 23 1.58 -17.29 13.75
CA VAL A 23 0.32 -16.56 13.91
C VAL A 23 -0.88 -17.48 13.73
N ILE A 24 -0.86 -18.39 12.74
CA ILE A 24 -1.92 -19.38 12.55
C ILE A 24 -2.03 -20.31 13.77
N GLY A 25 -0.90 -20.71 14.37
CA GLY A 25 -0.87 -21.49 15.61
C GLY A 25 -1.55 -20.77 16.77
N ILE A 26 -1.28 -19.48 16.96
CA ILE A 26 -1.96 -18.67 18.00
C ILE A 26 -3.47 -18.61 17.74
N LEU A 27 -3.88 -18.35 16.49
CA LEU A 27 -5.30 -18.27 16.13
C LEU A 27 -6.02 -19.61 16.38
N ALA A 28 -5.35 -20.74 16.15
CA ALA A 28 -5.89 -22.06 16.41
C ALA A 28 -6.08 -22.31 17.91
N ILE A 29 -5.11 -21.93 18.73
CA ILE A 29 -5.20 -22.04 20.19
C ILE A 29 -6.33 -21.16 20.74
N TRP A 30 -6.53 -19.96 20.16
CA TRP A 30 -7.56 -19.02 20.59
C TRP A 30 -8.96 -19.31 20.00
N SER A 31 -9.14 -20.47 19.34
CA SER A 31 -10.42 -20.89 18.72
C SER A 31 -11.00 -19.88 17.71
N LEU A 32 -10.12 -19.08 17.10
CA LEU A 32 -10.47 -18.19 15.99
C LEU A 32 -10.45 -18.99 14.68
N ASN A 33 -11.15 -18.50 13.66
CA ASN A 33 -11.30 -19.16 12.36
C ASN A 33 -9.97 -19.29 11.59
N SER A 34 -9.15 -20.28 11.99
CA SER A 34 -7.81 -20.52 11.46
C SER A 34 -7.84 -20.95 9.99
N ILE A 35 -8.91 -21.61 9.55
CA ILE A 35 -9.15 -21.94 8.14
C ILE A 35 -9.28 -20.67 7.28
N THR A 36 -9.95 -19.64 7.79
CA THR A 36 -10.05 -18.34 7.10
C THR A 36 -8.69 -17.67 7.00
N ALA A 37 -7.86 -17.73 8.04
CA ALA A 37 -6.51 -17.18 8.02
C ALA A 37 -5.61 -17.92 7.02
N ILE A 38 -5.69 -19.26 6.96
CA ILE A 38 -4.97 -20.08 5.97
C ILE A 38 -5.41 -19.70 4.55
N TYR A 39 -6.71 -19.66 4.29
CA TYR A 39 -7.25 -19.30 2.97
C TYR A 39 -6.84 -17.89 2.55
N ALA A 40 -6.94 -16.90 3.44
CA ALA A 40 -6.56 -15.53 3.17
C ALA A 40 -5.06 -15.40 2.89
N SER A 41 -4.22 -16.10 3.66
CA SER A 41 -2.77 -16.12 3.48
C SER A 41 -2.38 -16.74 2.14
N LEU A 42 -2.99 -17.89 1.79
CA LEU A 42 -2.74 -18.55 0.52
C LEU A 42 -3.15 -17.66 -0.67
N ARG A 43 -4.32 -17.03 -0.61
CA ARG A 43 -4.79 -16.09 -1.64
C ARG A 43 -3.83 -14.91 -1.80
N MET A 44 -3.33 -14.35 -0.70
CA MET A 44 -2.36 -13.25 -0.71
C MET A 44 -1.02 -13.68 -1.32
N LEU A 45 -0.52 -14.86 -0.95
CA LEU A 45 0.73 -15.41 -1.52
C LEU A 45 0.62 -15.60 -3.03
N ILE A 46 -0.46 -16.23 -3.50
CA ILE A 46 -0.71 -16.43 -4.94
C ILE A 46 -0.77 -15.08 -5.65
N GLN A 47 -1.50 -14.11 -5.09
CA GLN A 47 -1.61 -12.77 -5.65
C GLN A 47 -0.23 -12.09 -5.77
N LEU A 48 0.61 -12.17 -4.74
CA LEU A 48 1.95 -11.56 -4.75
C LEU A 48 2.85 -12.21 -5.80
N ILE A 49 2.80 -13.53 -5.94
CA ILE A 49 3.55 -14.25 -6.98
C ILE A 49 3.13 -13.76 -8.36
N VAL A 50 1.82 -13.71 -8.63
CA VAL A 50 1.28 -13.25 -9.92
C VAL A 50 1.69 -11.82 -10.23
N ILE A 51 1.54 -10.91 -9.26
CA ILE A 51 1.94 -9.50 -9.41
C ILE A 51 3.46 -9.42 -9.64
N GLY A 52 4.26 -10.24 -8.96
CA GLY A 52 5.71 -10.31 -9.15
C GLY A 52 6.10 -10.63 -10.59
N TYR A 53 5.45 -11.61 -11.23
CA TYR A 53 5.68 -11.95 -12.64
C TYR A 53 5.28 -10.80 -13.59
N ILE A 54 4.16 -10.13 -13.31
CA ILE A 54 3.72 -8.97 -14.10
C ILE A 54 4.74 -7.83 -13.98
N LEU A 55 5.19 -7.51 -12.76
CA LEU A 55 6.18 -6.47 -12.52
C LEU A 55 7.52 -6.78 -13.17
N ALA A 56 8.00 -8.03 -13.12
CA ALA A 56 9.24 -8.43 -13.78
C ALA A 56 9.20 -8.14 -15.29
N SER A 57 8.04 -8.35 -15.92
CA SER A 57 7.83 -8.03 -17.33
C SER A 57 7.82 -6.52 -17.59
N ILE A 58 7.21 -5.74 -16.71
CA ILE A 58 7.18 -4.27 -16.78
C ILE A 58 8.58 -3.68 -16.61
N PHE A 59 9.37 -4.21 -15.67
CA PHE A 59 10.72 -3.72 -15.38
C PHE A 59 11.66 -3.91 -16.57
N ALA A 60 11.47 -4.98 -17.36
CA ALA A 60 12.24 -5.23 -18.57
C ALA A 60 12.00 -4.20 -19.70
N LEU A 61 10.86 -3.50 -19.71
CA LEU A 61 10.54 -2.51 -20.74
C LEU A 61 11.28 -1.18 -20.54
N ASN A 62 11.61 -0.83 -19.29
CA ASN A 62 12.32 0.39 -18.89
C ASN A 62 11.80 1.69 -19.56
N ASP A 63 10.47 1.79 -19.77
CA ASP A 63 9.80 2.94 -20.39
C ASP A 63 9.22 3.88 -19.31
N PRO A 64 9.66 5.15 -19.24
CA PRO A 64 9.14 6.14 -18.29
C PRO A 64 7.62 6.32 -18.37
N ASN A 65 7.02 6.23 -19.57
CA ASN A 65 5.59 6.43 -19.77
C ASN A 65 4.78 5.33 -19.07
N ILE A 66 5.26 4.09 -19.11
CA ILE A 66 4.62 2.96 -18.43
C ILE A 66 4.68 3.14 -16.92
N VAL A 67 5.82 3.60 -16.39
CA VAL A 67 5.97 3.88 -14.95
C VAL A 67 4.98 4.96 -14.52
N VAL A 68 4.93 6.09 -15.24
CA VAL A 68 3.98 7.17 -14.93
C VAL A 68 2.53 6.68 -15.00
N LEU A 69 2.17 5.89 -16.02
CA LEU A 69 0.83 5.30 -16.15
C LEU A 69 0.47 4.44 -14.92
N ILE A 70 1.40 3.59 -14.49
CA ILE A 70 1.20 2.73 -13.31
C ILE A 70 1.04 3.59 -12.05
N LEU A 71 1.88 4.61 -11.85
CA LEU A 71 1.78 5.50 -10.69
C LEU A 71 0.45 6.25 -10.65
N VAL A 72 -0.04 6.73 -11.80
CA VAL A 72 -1.35 7.38 -11.91
C VAL A 72 -2.47 6.39 -11.57
N LEU A 73 -2.45 5.19 -12.14
CA LEU A 73 -3.43 4.14 -11.82
C LEU A 73 -3.42 3.81 -10.32
N MET A 74 -2.23 3.69 -9.71
CA MET A 74 -2.09 3.44 -8.28
C MET A 74 -2.71 4.56 -7.43
N LEU A 75 -2.48 5.83 -7.79
CA LEU A 75 -3.08 6.97 -7.08
C LEU A 75 -4.61 6.98 -7.19
N LEU A 76 -5.16 6.73 -8.38
CA LEU A 76 -6.61 6.66 -8.60
C LEU A 76 -7.24 5.53 -7.80
N ILE A 77 -6.64 4.34 -7.85
CA ILE A 77 -7.12 3.16 -7.11
C ILE A 77 -6.99 3.38 -5.61
N ALA A 78 -5.87 3.90 -5.11
CA ALA A 78 -5.66 4.20 -3.69
C ALA A 78 -6.70 5.21 -3.17
N SER A 79 -6.95 6.28 -3.92
CA SER A 79 -7.96 7.29 -3.58
C SER A 79 -9.36 6.72 -3.56
N TRP A 80 -9.68 5.78 -4.47
CA TRP A 80 -10.96 5.08 -4.47
C TRP A 80 -11.10 4.13 -3.28
N ILE A 81 -10.05 3.37 -2.95
CA ILE A 81 -10.05 2.44 -1.82
C ILE A 81 -10.18 3.18 -0.49
N THR A 82 -9.55 4.34 -0.36
CA THR A 82 -9.62 5.22 0.83
C THR A 82 -11.06 5.52 1.27
N LEU A 83 -11.98 5.63 0.32
CA LEU A 83 -13.38 5.94 0.63
C LEU A 83 -14.23 4.73 0.96
N ARG A 84 -13.70 3.51 0.88
CA ARG A 84 -14.50 2.29 1.08
C ARG A 84 -15.18 2.20 2.45
N PRO A 85 -14.53 2.59 3.57
CA PRO A 85 -15.15 2.51 4.91
C PRO A 85 -16.24 3.56 5.16
N LEU A 86 -16.26 4.66 4.38
CA LEU A 86 -17.22 5.75 4.55
C LEU A 86 -18.64 5.32 4.15
N LYS A 87 -19.64 5.80 4.88
CA LYS A 87 -21.05 5.59 4.59
C LYS A 87 -21.50 6.45 3.41
N GLU A 88 -21.13 7.73 3.39
CA GLU A 88 -21.46 8.65 2.31
C GLU A 88 -20.26 8.88 1.39
N LYS A 89 -20.41 8.45 0.13
CA LYS A 89 -19.35 8.52 -0.89
C LYS A 89 -19.72 9.59 -1.90
N ASN A 90 -18.99 10.70 -1.88
CA ASN A 90 -19.20 11.82 -2.78
C ASN A 90 -17.97 12.05 -3.67
N SER A 91 -18.17 12.50 -4.91
CA SER A 91 -17.07 12.84 -5.83
C SER A 91 -16.12 13.90 -5.24
N ASN A 92 -16.64 14.81 -4.41
CA ASN A 92 -15.83 15.78 -3.69
C ASN A 92 -14.89 15.13 -2.66
N LEU A 93 -15.32 14.05 -1.99
CA LEU A 93 -14.46 13.30 -1.07
C LEU A 93 -13.38 12.55 -1.83
N PHE A 94 -13.69 12.02 -3.01
CA PHE A 94 -12.68 11.40 -3.87
C PHE A 94 -11.60 12.39 -4.28
N LEU A 95 -11.98 13.60 -4.70
CA LEU A 95 -11.01 14.63 -5.07
C LEU A 95 -10.15 15.06 -3.87
N LYS A 96 -10.75 15.19 -2.68
CA LYS A 96 -10.00 15.48 -1.43
C LYS A 96 -9.01 14.37 -1.10
N ALA A 97 -9.41 13.11 -1.17
CA ALA A 97 -8.54 11.97 -0.93
C ALA A 97 -7.40 11.91 -1.97
N LEU A 98 -7.73 12.13 -3.25
CA LEU A 98 -6.74 12.15 -4.33
C LEU A 98 -5.70 13.23 -4.12
N ILE A 99 -6.11 14.46 -3.79
CA ILE A 99 -5.19 15.56 -3.51
C ILE A 99 -4.33 15.25 -2.28
N ALA A 100 -4.92 14.75 -1.20
CA ALA A 100 -4.18 14.42 0.03
C ALA A 100 -3.11 13.35 -0.20
N ILE A 101 -3.48 12.24 -0.85
CA ILE A 101 -2.56 11.13 -1.15
C ILE A 101 -1.52 11.55 -2.18
N THR A 102 -1.91 12.32 -3.21
CA THR A 102 -0.97 12.77 -4.23
C THR A 102 0.07 13.72 -3.62
N ILE A 103 -0.36 14.74 -2.87
CA ILE A 103 0.58 15.70 -2.27
C ILE A 103 1.49 14.98 -1.28
N GLY A 104 0.94 14.28 -0.28
CA GLY A 104 1.74 13.62 0.74
C GLY A 104 2.59 12.48 0.18
N GLY A 105 1.99 11.64 -0.66
CA GLY A 105 2.64 10.46 -1.23
C GLY A 105 3.69 10.79 -2.28
N VAL A 106 3.40 11.67 -3.24
CA VAL A 106 4.37 12.03 -4.30
C VAL A 106 5.54 12.83 -3.71
N LEU A 107 5.29 13.75 -2.77
CA LEU A 107 6.38 14.45 -2.08
C LEU A 107 7.30 13.48 -1.34
N THR A 108 6.72 12.54 -0.59
CA THR A 108 7.50 11.52 0.13
C THR A 108 8.26 10.62 -0.84
N LEU A 109 7.66 10.26 -1.97
CA LEU A 109 8.30 9.44 -3.00
C LEU A 109 9.49 10.16 -3.61
N ILE A 110 9.31 11.41 -4.07
CA ILE A 110 10.39 12.24 -4.64
C ILE A 110 11.51 12.44 -3.63
N PHE A 111 11.17 12.76 -2.38
CA PHE A 111 12.16 12.92 -1.31
C PHE A 111 12.96 11.63 -1.09
N THR A 112 12.27 10.50 -1.00
CA THR A 112 12.92 9.20 -0.76
C THR A 112 13.80 8.78 -1.94
N THR A 113 13.32 8.91 -3.18
CA THR A 113 14.07 8.47 -4.36
C THR A 113 15.27 9.37 -4.68
N LEU A 114 15.11 10.69 -4.60
CA LEU A 114 16.16 11.64 -4.98
C LEU A 114 17.11 11.99 -3.82
N VAL A 115 16.60 12.19 -2.61
CA VAL A 115 17.42 12.66 -1.47
C VAL A 115 17.99 11.49 -0.69
N VAL A 116 17.17 10.49 -0.36
CA VAL A 116 17.57 9.38 0.52
C VAL A 116 18.34 8.32 -0.28
N LEU A 117 17.74 7.79 -1.33
CA LEU A 117 18.29 6.69 -2.12
C LEU A 117 19.23 7.14 -3.24
N LYS A 118 19.15 8.41 -3.66
CA LYS A 118 19.96 9.01 -4.74
C LYS A 118 19.96 8.15 -6.01
N ILE A 119 18.78 7.72 -6.43
CA ILE A 119 18.62 6.88 -7.62
C ILE A 119 19.00 7.69 -8.86
N ASP A 120 19.85 7.13 -9.72
CA ASP A 120 20.36 7.82 -10.92
C ASP A 120 19.26 8.29 -11.86
N TYR A 121 18.22 7.46 -12.05
CA TYR A 121 17.04 7.80 -12.85
C TYR A 121 15.76 7.71 -12.02
N TRP A 122 15.00 8.79 -11.99
CA TRP A 122 13.75 8.89 -11.22
C TRP A 122 12.64 7.91 -11.66
N TYR A 123 12.80 7.26 -12.82
CA TYR A 123 11.84 6.33 -13.40
C TYR A 123 12.30 4.86 -13.36
N GLN A 124 13.35 4.50 -12.60
CA GLN A 124 13.75 3.09 -12.49
C GLN A 124 12.58 2.23 -11.93
N PRO A 125 11.96 1.37 -12.76
CA PRO A 125 10.69 0.74 -12.40
C PRO A 125 10.80 -0.14 -11.15
N GLU A 126 11.93 -0.84 -11.02
CA GLU A 126 12.25 -1.78 -9.94
C GLU A 126 12.34 -1.14 -8.54
N TYR A 127 12.63 0.16 -8.47
CA TYR A 127 12.63 0.90 -7.21
C TYR A 127 11.35 1.72 -7.03
N VAL A 128 10.98 2.47 -8.06
CA VAL A 128 9.93 3.51 -7.97
C VAL A 128 8.56 2.89 -7.76
N ILE A 129 8.21 1.82 -8.48
CA ILE A 129 6.89 1.19 -8.39
C ILE A 129 6.69 0.54 -7.00
N PRO A 130 7.63 -0.27 -6.47
CA PRO A 130 7.49 -0.82 -5.12
C PRO A 130 7.46 0.25 -4.02
N LEU A 131 8.33 1.26 -4.09
CA LEU A 131 8.36 2.37 -3.11
C LEU A 131 7.06 3.17 -3.14
N ALA A 132 6.57 3.51 -4.32
CA ALA A 132 5.28 4.16 -4.49
C ALA A 132 4.14 3.32 -3.92
N GLY A 133 4.16 2.01 -4.14
CA GLY A 133 3.17 1.08 -3.57
C GLY A 133 3.10 1.15 -2.05
N MET A 134 4.25 1.11 -1.39
CA MET A 134 4.31 1.22 0.07
C MET A 134 3.86 2.61 0.56
N ILE A 135 4.35 3.69 -0.06
CA ILE A 135 4.04 5.06 0.34
C ILE A 135 2.56 5.38 0.13
N PHE A 136 2.00 5.07 -1.05
CA PHE A 136 0.61 5.34 -1.37
C PHE A 136 -0.34 4.47 -0.53
N SER A 137 0.03 3.23 -0.23
CA SER A 137 -0.74 2.35 0.67
C SER A 137 -0.80 2.91 2.10
N ASN A 138 0.32 3.40 2.63
CA ASN A 138 0.34 4.03 3.95
C ASN A 138 -0.49 5.31 3.97
N ALA A 139 -0.34 6.18 2.97
CA ALA A 139 -1.16 7.40 2.85
C ALA A 139 -2.66 7.07 2.75
N MET A 140 -3.03 6.08 1.93
CA MET A 140 -4.39 5.57 1.81
C MET A 140 -4.95 5.12 3.16
N ASN A 141 -4.22 4.31 3.92
CA ASN A 141 -4.67 3.83 5.23
C ASN A 141 -4.86 4.97 6.22
N THR A 142 -3.92 5.93 6.27
CA THR A 142 -4.02 7.10 7.16
C THR A 142 -5.22 7.97 6.81
N VAL A 143 -5.39 8.33 5.53
CA VAL A 143 -6.53 9.16 5.09
C VAL A 143 -7.85 8.41 5.29
N SER A 144 -7.87 7.10 5.05
CA SER A 144 -9.06 6.27 5.22
C SER A 144 -9.53 6.25 6.67
N LEU A 145 -8.60 6.06 7.61
CA LEU A 145 -8.91 6.02 9.04
C LEU A 145 -9.33 7.40 9.56
N ALA A 146 -8.63 8.46 9.16
CA ALA A 146 -8.98 9.84 9.52
C ALA A 146 -10.37 10.21 8.98
N ALA A 147 -10.67 9.85 7.73
CA ALA A 147 -11.97 10.10 7.12
C ALA A 147 -13.10 9.32 7.82
N GLU A 148 -12.87 8.04 8.13
CA GLU A 148 -13.84 7.21 8.86
C GLU A 148 -14.14 7.79 10.26
N ARG A 149 -13.09 8.21 10.98
CA ARG A 149 -13.23 8.88 12.29
C ARG A 149 -14.00 10.18 12.17
N PHE A 150 -13.64 11.02 11.22
CA PHE A 150 -14.30 12.30 10.96
C PHE A 150 -15.79 12.13 10.63
N GLU A 151 -16.15 11.17 9.77
CA GLU A 151 -17.54 10.88 9.42
C GLU A 151 -18.32 10.35 10.62
N SER A 152 -17.72 9.43 11.39
CA SER A 152 -18.33 8.90 12.61
C SER A 152 -18.64 10.00 13.63
N ASP A 153 -17.73 10.95 13.83
CA ASP A 153 -17.91 12.06 14.76
C ASP A 153 -19.01 13.03 14.32
N LEU A 154 -19.07 13.36 13.03
CA LEU A 154 -20.16 14.18 12.48
C LEU A 154 -21.53 13.50 12.64
N LEU A 155 -21.61 12.20 12.36
CA LEU A 155 -22.84 11.41 12.54
C LEU A 155 -23.27 11.31 14.02
N SER A 156 -22.32 11.44 14.96
CA SER A 156 -22.62 11.51 16.40
C SER A 156 -23.13 12.88 16.88
N GLY A 157 -23.24 13.87 15.99
CA GLY A 157 -23.73 15.21 16.29
C GLY A 157 -22.65 16.20 16.75
N SER A 158 -21.37 15.87 16.59
CA SER A 158 -20.27 16.79 16.92
C SER A 158 -20.18 17.95 15.91
N SER A 159 -19.72 19.12 16.36
CA SER A 159 -19.42 20.24 15.47
C SER A 159 -18.33 19.86 14.47
N TYR A 160 -18.35 20.49 13.28
CA TYR A 160 -17.35 20.27 12.24
C TYR A 160 -15.92 20.52 12.75
N GLU A 161 -15.73 21.55 13.58
CA GLU A 161 -14.40 21.88 14.12
C GLU A 161 -13.89 20.81 15.09
N ASP A 162 -14.77 20.30 15.96
CA ASP A 162 -14.42 19.26 16.92
C ASP A 162 -14.11 17.95 16.21
N ALA A 163 -14.92 17.57 15.23
CA ALA A 163 -14.70 16.38 14.42
C ALA A 163 -13.37 16.47 13.65
N ARG A 164 -13.03 17.65 13.10
CA ARG A 164 -11.76 17.87 12.38
C ARG A 164 -10.56 17.75 13.30
N ASN A 165 -10.64 18.25 14.53
CA ASN A 165 -9.50 18.27 15.44
C ASN A 165 -9.25 16.90 16.11
N ARG A 166 -10.24 15.99 16.10
CA ARG A 166 -10.12 14.63 16.67
C ARG A 166 -9.77 13.54 15.65
N ALA A 167 -9.98 13.83 14.36
CA ALA A 167 -9.64 12.94 13.25
C ALA A 167 -8.14 13.00 12.91
#